data_AF-A0A0Q9MQN8-F1
#
_entry.id   AF-A0A0Q9MQN8-F1
#
_cell.length_a   1.000
_cell.length_b   1.000
_cell.length_c   1.000
_cell.angle_alpha   90.00
_cell.angle_beta   90.00
_cell.angle_gamma   90.00
#
_symmetry.space_group_name_H-M   'P 1'
#
loop_
_entity.id
_entity.type
_entity.pdbx_description
1 polymer ?
#
loop_
_entity_poly.entity_id
_entity_poly.type
_entity_poly.pdbx_seq_one_letter_code
_entity_poly.pdbx_strand_id
1 'polypeptide(L)' 'MGRSRGGLSTEIHHACDGRVRPLAMIVGLGQGGDWPMFPVVMDAVTVPRLGGGRPQDTA' A
#
# COMPACT_ATOMS: atom_id res chain seq x y z
N MET A 1 0.68 -11.87 -8.04
CA MET A 1 1.88 -12.25 -8.82
C MET A 1 1.69 -11.90 -10.28
N GLY A 2 2.48 -10.95 -10.77
CA GLY A 2 2.44 -10.48 -12.14
C GLY A 2 3.80 -10.52 -12.82
N ARG A 3 3.82 -10.17 -14.10
CA ARG A 3 5.05 -9.90 -14.85
C ARG A 3 4.90 -8.60 -15.63
N SER A 4 5.97 -7.82 -15.69
CA SER A 4 6.04 -6.65 -16.55
C SER A 4 6.19 -7.05 -18.02
N ARG A 5 6.02 -6.08 -18.94
CA ARG A 5 6.24 -6.31 -20.38
C ARG A 5 7.66 -6.79 -20.71
N GLY A 6 8.66 -6.43 -19.90
CA GLY A 6 10.04 -6.88 -20.03
C GLY A 6 10.31 -8.25 -19.38
N GLY A 7 9.28 -8.94 -18.90
CA GLY A 7 9.40 -10.26 -18.30
C GLY A 7 9.86 -10.27 -16.84
N LEU A 8 10.04 -9.13 -16.18
CA LEU A 8 10.37 -9.09 -14.74
C LEU A 8 9.14 -9.44 -13.89
N SER A 9 9.31 -10.19 -12.79
CA SER A 9 8.23 -10.47 -11.86
C SER A 9 7.80 -9.24 -11.07
N THR A 10 6.55 -9.21 -10.64
CA THR A 10 5.99 -8.19 -9.75
C THR A 10 5.11 -8.81 -8.67
N GLU A 11 5.06 -8.13 -7.53
CA GLU A 11 4.19 -8.42 -6.39
C GLU A 11 3.26 -7.23 -6.15
N ILE A 12 2.09 -7.48 -5.58
CA ILE A 12 1.21 -6.41 -5.09
C ILE A 12 1.18 -6.53 -3.58
N HIS A 13 1.60 -5.48 -2.89
CA HIS A 13 1.46 -5.34 -1.45
C HIS A 13 0.27 -4.42 -1.19
N HIS A 14 -0.67 -4.88 -0.36
CA HIS A 14 -1.90 -4.14 -0.09
C HIS A 14 -2.25 -4.14 1.39
N ALA A 15 -2.82 -3.03 1.83
CA ALA A 15 -3.53 -2.95 3.09
C ALA A 15 -5.02 -2.86 2.80
N CYS A 16 -5.83 -3.60 3.55
CA CYS A 16 -7.27 -3.59 3.43
C CYS A 16 -7.92 -3.30 4.79
N ASP A 17 -9.10 -2.71 4.77
CA ASP A 17 -9.93 -2.60 5.97
C ASP A 17 -10.61 -3.95 6.32
N GLY A 18 -11.38 -3.97 7.42
CA GLY A 18 -12.12 -5.16 7.86
C GLY A 18 -13.23 -5.62 6.91
N ARG A 19 -13.48 -4.92 5.79
CA ARG A 19 -14.41 -5.29 4.73
C ARG A 19 -13.69 -5.64 3.42
N VAL A 20 -12.36 -5.82 3.48
CA VAL A 20 -11.51 -6.15 2.32
C VAL A 20 -11.49 -5.03 1.27
N ARG A 21 -11.74 -3.77 1.68
CA ARG A 21 -11.57 -2.62 0.79
C ARG A 21 -10.11 -2.16 0.83
N PRO A 22 -9.43 -2.02 -0.33
CA PRO A 22 -8.04 -1.60 -0.36
C PRO A 22 -7.90 -0.16 0.14
N LEU A 23 -7.03 0.02 1.14
CA LEU A 23 -6.61 1.32 1.69
C LEU A 23 -5.30 1.80 1.06
N ALA A 24 -4.45 0.86 0.63
CA ALA A 24 -3.22 1.11 -0.11
C ALA A 24 -2.93 -0.08 -1.03
N MET A 25 -2.32 0.17 -2.19
CA MET A 25 -1.88 -0.84 -3.14
C MET A 25 -0.58 -0.40 -3.80
N ILE A 26 0.49 -1.15 -3.57
CA ILE A 26 1.83 -0.88 -4.09
C ILE A 26 2.26 -2.04 -4.97
N VAL A 27 2.75 -1.74 -6.18
CA VAL A 27 3.35 -2.73 -7.07
C VAL A 27 4.85 -2.77 -6.82
N GLY A 28 5.33 -3.89 -6.26
CA GLY A 28 6.75 -4.16 -6.03
C GLY A 28 7.40 -4.85 -7.22
N LEU A 29 8.69 -4.56 -7.43
CA LEU A 29 9.52 -5.33 -8.37
C LEU A 29 9.99 -6.62 -7.71
N GLY A 30 9.96 -7.71 -8.47
CA GLY A 30 10.48 -8.99 -8.00
C GLY A 30 9.57 -9.65 -6.96
N GLN A 31 10.21 -10.39 -6.05
CA GLN A 31 9.59 -11.04 -4.89
C GLN A 31 10.30 -10.61 -3.64
N GLY A 32 9.57 -9.92 -2.76
CA GLY A 32 10.12 -9.35 -1.53
C GLY A 32 9.38 -9.82 -0.28
N GLY A 33 8.15 -10.34 -0.43
CA GLY A 33 7.27 -10.61 0.70
C GLY A 33 6.81 -9.34 1.41
N ASP A 34 5.89 -9.49 2.35
CA ASP A 34 5.21 -8.34 2.95
C ASP A 34 6.02 -7.64 4.04
N TRP A 35 6.90 -8.34 4.75
CA TRP A 35 7.62 -7.76 5.88
C TRP A 35 8.52 -6.56 5.49
N PRO A 36 9.38 -6.66 4.46
CA PRO A 36 10.19 -5.51 4.03
C PRO A 36 9.36 -4.35 3.47
N MET A 37 8.19 -4.66 2.88
CA MET A 37 7.30 -3.68 2.28
C MET A 37 6.27 -3.10 3.26
N PHE A 38 6.18 -3.66 4.47
CA PHE A 38 5.22 -3.23 5.49
C PHE A 38 5.30 -1.72 5.80
N PRO A 39 6.48 -1.11 6.04
CA PRO A 39 6.56 0.32 6.29
C PRO A 39 6.06 1.16 5.11
N VAL A 40 6.38 0.73 3.88
CA VAL A 40 5.99 1.41 2.64
C VAL A 40 4.47 1.36 2.44
N VAL A 41 3.85 0.21 2.72
CA VAL A 41 2.40 0.05 2.64
C VAL A 41 1.71 0.91 3.69
N MET A 42 2.21 0.91 4.93
CA MET A 42 1.61 1.67 6.03
C MET A 42 1.71 3.18 5.82
N ASP A 43 2.79 3.67 5.22
CA ASP A 43 2.94 5.09 4.86
C ASP A 43 1.94 5.52 3.77
N ALA A 44 1.60 4.61 2.86
CA ALA A 44 0.62 4.85 1.80
C ALA A 44 -0.85 4.78 2.28
N VAL A 45 -1.12 4.28 3.49
CA VAL A 45 -2.49 4.19 4.01
C VAL A 45 -2.98 5.56 4.47
N THR A 46 -4.01 6.06 3.81
CA THR A 46 -4.74 7.26 4.25
C THR A 46 -6.20 6.93 4.56
N VAL A 47 -6.64 7.24 5.78
CA VAL A 47 -8.04 7.08 6.19
C VAL A 47 -8.72 8.45 6.22
N PRO A 48 -9.75 8.69 5.38
CA PRO A 48 -10.51 9.94 5.42
C PRO A 48 -11.06 10.18 6.82
N ARG A 49 -10.84 11.38 7.36
CA ARG A 49 -11.38 11.76 8.67
C ARG A 49 -12.87 12.04 8.53
N LEU A 50 -13.68 11.43 9.40
CA LEU A 50 -15.13 11.67 9.46
C LEU A 50 -15.52 12.94 10.26
N GLY A 51 -14.59 13.85 10.55
CA GLY A 51 -14.85 15.10 11.28
C GLY A 51 -13.67 16.08 11.34
N GLY A 52 -13.93 17.29 11.87
CA GLY A 52 -12.95 18.39 12.03
C GLY A 52 -11.97 18.14 13.18
N GLY A 53 -10.90 17.38 12.94
CA GLY A 53 -9.78 17.20 13.87
C GLY A 53 -8.59 18.11 13.57
N ARG A 54 -7.54 18.03 14.40
CA ARG A 54 -6.29 18.80 14.21
C ARG A 54 -5.71 18.56 12.81
N PRO A 55 -5.27 19.61 12.09
CA PRO A 55 -4.62 19.46 10.80
C PRO A 55 -3.45 18.49 10.89
N GLN A 56 -3.37 17.61 9.90
CA GLN A 56 -2.20 16.77 9.68
C GLN A 56 -1.24 17.64 8.89
N ASP A 57 -0.07 17.91 9.45
CA ASP A 57 0.99 18.62 8.71
C ASP A 57 1.58 17.61 7.73
N THR A 58 1.13 17.66 6.48
CA THR A 58 1.72 16.88 5.38
C THR A 58 2.75 17.78 4.73
N ALA A 59 3.98 17.74 5.25
CA ALA A 59 5.17 18.28 4.61
C ALA A 59 5.80 17.21 3.71
#